data_AF-A0A7C9KCR5-F1
#
_entry.id   AF-A0A7C9KCR5-F1
#
_cell.length_a   1.000
_cell.length_b   1.000
_cell.length_c   1.000
_cell.angle_alpha   90.00
_cell.angle_beta   90.00
_cell.angle_gamma   90.00
#
_symmetry.space_group_name_H-M   'P 1'
#
loop_
_entity.id
_entity.type
_entity.pdbx_description
1 polymer ?
#
loop_
_entity_poly.entity_id
_entity_poly.type
_entity_poly.pdbx_seq_one_letter_code
_entity_poly.pdbx_strand_id
1 'polypeptide(L)' 'MYNDEKHGPGFFYLMRLAENCNLFKLGYSKHPITRAEQLDNTSRPAPFHIYLVWQVDNMLFAEQVAHARLKGYR' A
#
# COMPACT_ATOMS: atom_id res chain seq x y z
N MET A 1 -23.77 -12.15 6.93
CA MET A 1 -23.14 -10.97 7.55
C MET A 1 -21.72 -11.39 7.93
N TYR A 2 -20.70 -10.88 7.23
CA TYR A 2 -19.31 -11.27 7.50
C TYR A 2 -18.81 -10.46 8.71
N ASN A 3 -18.55 -11.14 9.82
CA ASN A 3 -17.93 -10.58 11.03
C ASN A 3 -16.46 -10.26 10.71
N ASP A 4 -16.16 -8.99 10.49
CA ASP A 4 -14.81 -8.49 10.19
C ASP A 4 -14.07 -7.94 11.43
N GLU A 5 -14.54 -8.27 12.64
CA GLU A 5 -14.01 -7.75 13.91
C GLU A 5 -12.69 -8.39 14.40
N LYS A 6 -12.04 -9.27 13.62
CA LYS A 6 -10.88 -10.06 14.12
C LYS A 6 -9.56 -9.82 13.41
N HIS A 7 -9.38 -8.67 12.80
CA HIS A 7 -8.10 -8.30 12.23
C HIS A 7 -7.68 -6.96 12.81
N GLY A 8 -6.61 -6.97 13.63
CA GLY A 8 -5.97 -5.76 14.12
C GLY A 8 -5.74 -4.75 12.99
N PRO A 9 -5.57 -3.47 13.33
CA PRO A 9 -5.70 -2.39 12.39
C PRO A 9 -4.76 -2.59 11.20
N GLY A 10 -5.32 -2.49 10.00
CA GLY A 10 -4.57 -2.63 8.78
C GLY A 10 -3.81 -1.35 8.47
N PHE A 11 -2.86 -1.42 7.52
CA PHE A 11 -2.12 -0.25 7.09
C PHE A 11 -2.30 -0.03 5.61
N PHE A 12 -2.56 1.21 5.25
CA PHE A 12 -2.42 1.74 3.91
C PHE A 12 -1.05 2.39 3.79
N TYR A 13 -0.30 2.10 2.74
CA TYR A 13 1.04 2.62 2.58
C TYR A 13 1.30 3.07 1.15
N LEU A 14 2.10 4.14 1.04
CA LEU A 14 2.58 4.72 -0.20
C LEU A 14 4.08 4.46 -0.28
N MET A 15 4.52 3.82 -1.35
CA MET A 15 5.91 3.69 -1.70
C MET A 15 6.26 4.64 -2.83
N ARG A 16 7.48 5.15 -2.82
CA ARG A 16 8.00 6.08 -3.81
C ARG A 16 9.35 5.59 -4.32
N LEU A 17 9.60 5.77 -5.62
CA LEU A 17 10.92 5.56 -6.19
C LEU A 17 11.80 6.79 -5.91
N ALA A 18 13.02 6.58 -5.41
CA ALA A 18 13.91 7.70 -5.07
C ALA A 18 14.29 8.51 -6.32
N GLU A 19 14.53 7.82 -7.43
CA GLU A 19 14.99 8.38 -8.71
C GLU A 19 13.87 9.01 -9.54
N ASN A 20 12.60 8.69 -9.24
CA ASN A 20 11.45 9.27 -9.91
C ASN A 20 10.33 9.62 -8.92
N CYS A 21 10.27 10.89 -8.59
CA CYS A 21 9.32 11.46 -7.65
C CYS A 21 7.86 11.37 -8.08
N ASN A 22 7.58 11.04 -9.34
CA ASN A 22 6.22 10.89 -9.87
C ASN A 22 5.79 9.42 -9.92
N LEU A 23 6.72 8.49 -9.66
CA LEU A 23 6.44 7.07 -9.66
C LEU A 23 6.13 6.60 -8.24
N PHE A 24 4.85 6.33 -8.01
CA PHE A 24 4.35 5.89 -6.72
C PHE A 24 3.68 4.53 -6.83
N LYS A 25 3.79 3.75 -5.76
CA LYS A 25 3.05 2.52 -5.59
C LYS A 25 2.23 2.61 -4.33
N LEU A 26 0.95 2.29 -4.43
CA LEU A 26 0.05 2.21 -3.30
C LEU A 26 -0.22 0.76 -2.96
N GLY A 27 -0.27 0.46 -1.67
CA GLY A 27 -0.54 -0.87 -1.17
C GLY A 27 -1.22 -0.84 0.18
N TYR A 28 -1.72 -2.00 0.57
CA TYR A 28 -2.36 -2.23 1.87
C TYR A 28 -1.84 -3.55 2.43
N SER A 29 -1.61 -3.60 3.74
CA SER A 29 -1.08 -4.77 4.44
C SER A 29 -1.23 -4.59 5.95
N LYS A 30 -1.32 -5.69 6.70
CA LYS A 30 -1.13 -5.67 8.16
C LYS A 30 0.35 -5.50 8.55
N HIS A 31 1.26 -5.83 7.63
CA HIS A 31 2.70 -5.75 7.80
C HIS A 31 3.31 -5.04 6.57
N PRO A 32 3.21 -3.70 6.50
CA PRO A 32 3.63 -2.95 5.32
C PRO A 32 5.13 -3.05 5.04
N ILE A 33 5.97 -3.07 6.09
CA ILE A 33 7.45 -3.19 5.96
C ILE A 33 7.82 -4.52 5.31
N THR A 34 7.37 -5.64 5.89
CA THR A 34 7.62 -6.99 5.32
C THR A 34 7.10 -7.12 3.89
N ARG A 35 5.97 -6.47 3.59
CA ARG A 35 5.42 -6.49 2.23
C ARG A 35 6.28 -5.69 1.25
N ALA A 36 6.86 -4.57 1.68
CA ALA A 36 7.80 -3.79 0.87
C ALA A 36 9.06 -4.61 0.56
N GLU A 37 9.65 -5.27 1.55
CA GLU A 37 10.83 -6.13 1.39
C GLU A 37 10.58 -7.29 0.41
N GLN A 38 9.42 -7.94 0.50
CA GLN A 38 9.02 -8.98 -0.46
C GLN A 38 8.90 -8.46 -1.89
N LEU A 39 8.46 -7.22 -2.05
CA LEU A 39 8.24 -6.60 -3.36
C LEU A 39 9.56 -6.15 -4.00
N ASP A 40 10.58 -5.85 -3.20
CA ASP A 40 11.93 -5.52 -3.70
C ASP A 40 12.65 -6.77 -4.24
N ASN A 41 12.38 -7.95 -3.68
CA ASN A 41 12.94 -9.22 -4.17
C ASN A 41 12.33 -9.71 -5.51
N THR A 42 11.27 -9.06 -6.01
CA THR A 42 10.62 -9.43 -7.28
C THR A 42 11.14 -8.59 -8.45
N SER A 43 12.32 -8.92 -8.97
CA SER A 43 12.85 -8.48 -10.28
C SER A 43 12.55 -7.01 -10.67
N ARG A 44 12.74 -6.05 -9.76
CA ARG A 44 12.56 -4.63 -10.06
C ARG A 44 13.88 -3.95 -10.36
N PRO A 45 13.91 -3.00 -11.31
CA PRO A 45 15.12 -2.27 -11.66
C PRO A 45 15.58 -1.26 -10.59
N ALA A 46 14.73 -0.91 -9.60
CA ALA A 46 15.09 0.01 -8.52
C ALA A 46 14.17 -0.14 -7.28
N PRO A 47 14.68 0.13 -6.06
CA PRO A 47 13.95 -0.07 -4.80
C PRO A 47 12.90 1.01 -4.57
N PHE A 48 11.67 0.60 -4.27
CA PHE A 48 10.64 1.53 -3.83
C PHE A 48 10.70 1.62 -2.31
N HIS A 49 10.79 2.83 -1.77
CA HIS A 49 10.82 3.02 -0.32
C HIS A 49 9.45 3.41 0.20
N ILE A 50 9.08 2.88 1.37
CA ILE A 50 7.89 3.35 2.08
C ILE A 50 8.08 4.83 2.41
N TYR A 51 7.19 5.65 1.88
CA TYR A 51 7.18 7.09 2.08
C TYR A 51 6.16 7.49 3.15
N LEU A 52 4.97 6.88 3.14
CA LEU A 52 3.91 7.13 4.12
C LEU A 52 3.21 5.83 4.50
N VAL A 53 2.77 5.76 5.75
CA VAL A 53 1.97 4.68 6.32
C VAL A 53 0.85 5.28 7.15
N TRP A 54 -0.38 4.82 6.91
CA TRP A 54 -1.56 5.19 7.67
C TRP A 54 -2.26 3.95 8.19
N GLN A 55 -2.57 3.97 9.48
CA GLN A 55 -3.41 2.96 10.09
C GLN A 55 -4.86 3.16 9.67
N VAL A 56 -5.54 2.08 9.28
CA VAL A 56 -6.94 2.10 8.86
C VAL A 56 -7.71 0.97 9.55
N ASP A 57 -8.93 1.29 9.97
CA ASP A 57 -9.81 0.32 10.63
C ASP A 57 -10.42 -0.67 9.63
N ASN A 58 -10.59 -0.24 8.37
CA ASN A 58 -11.13 -1.07 7.29
C ASN A 58 -10.26 -0.94 6.02
N MET A 59 -9.42 -1.95 5.77
CA MET A 59 -8.54 -1.97 4.60
C MET A 59 -9.29 -2.08 3.27
N LEU A 60 -10.39 -2.84 3.23
CA LEU A 60 -11.17 -3.02 2.01
C LEU A 60 -11.78 -1.69 1.56
N PHE A 61 -12.33 -0.93 2.50
CA PHE A 61 -12.86 0.40 2.23
C PHE A 61 -11.76 1.36 1.78
N ALA A 62 -10.61 1.37 2.47
CA ALA A 62 -9.47 2.19 2.09
C ALA A 62 -8.97 1.89 0.68
N GLU A 63 -8.88 0.61 0.29
CA GLU A 63 -8.53 0.18 -1.06
C GLU A 63 -9.54 0.69 -2.10
N GLN A 64 -10.84 0.54 -1.84
CA GLN A 64 -11.90 0.97 -2.76
C GLN A 64 -11.83 2.48 -3.01
N VAL A 65 -11.66 3.28 -1.96
CA VAL A 65 -11.50 4.74 -2.06
C VAL A 65 -10.26 5.09 -2.87
N ALA A 66 -9.12 4.45 -2.58
CA ALA A 66 -7.88 4.68 -3.31
C ALA A 66 -8.04 4.34 -4.81
N HIS A 67 -8.59 3.17 -5.13
CA HIS A 67 -8.83 2.74 -6.51
C HIS A 67 -9.75 3.69 -7.27
N ALA A 68 -10.82 4.16 -6.62
CA ALA A 68 -11.74 5.11 -7.23
C ALA A 68 -11.05 6.45 -7.55
N ARG A 69 -10.24 6.98 -6.62
CA ARG A 69 -9.52 8.24 -6.81
C ARG A 69 -8.41 8.16 -7.84
N LEU A 70 -7.73 7.01 -7.93
CA LEU A 70 -6.57 6.81 -8.79
C LEU A 70 -6.93 6.25 -10.17
N LYS A 71 -8.21 6.02 -10.46
CA LYS A 71 -8.67 5.41 -11.71
C LYS A 71 -8.14 6.12 -12.97
N GLY A 72 -7.93 7.44 -12.91
CA GLY A 72 -7.39 8.23 -14.03
C GLY A 72 -5.85 8.27 -14.14
N TYR A 73 -5.13 7.64 -13.20
CA TYR A 73 -3.67 7.72 -13.06
C TYR A 73 -3.00 6.33 -13.09
N ARG A 74 -3.74 5.29 -13.47
CA ARG A 74 -3.28 3.89 -13.51
C ARG A 74 -2.69 3.51 -14.86
#